data_AF-A0A4Y2QFL1-F1
#
_entry.id   AF-A0A4Y2QFL1-F1
#
_cell.length_a   1.000
_cell.length_b   1.000
_cell.length_c   1.000
_cell.angle_alpha   90.00
_cell.angle_beta   90.00
_cell.angle_gamma   90.00
#
_symmetry.space_group_name_H-M   'P 1'
#
loop_
_entity.id
_entity.type
_entity.pdbx_description
1 polymer ?
#
loop_
_entity_poly.entity_id
_entity_poly.type
_entity_poly.pdbx_seq_one_letter_code
_entity_poly.pdbx_strand_id
1 'polypeptide(L)'
;MVRSPKITRNEYKINRVKSFKYLGIHVDDRLNWLEHINKQGEKAIKMQQNLKRIAGGNWGISQIHRWTLHKTVIERMLAHGSSAWCLNPTFKMKRKLSPIRRPFLLHISGAYLTTPTAALQTILGIPPLNMQLQFEDRFTSIFRLRIPLPPFITDTKPHDPEMKETGWSTHPSEHLKPNQISFEDGEAYIARKDIINIFTDSSKTEHGVGAAFCILTNDIWAYQWSAKFNDSNTVFQAELTALHEAVIFASHLPNHNTSKIHVDNRASIMASSNSKSTNEIARKIFKILLSNPRIKVSWVKAHAGNIGNERAD
;
A
#
# COMPACT_ATOMS: atom_id res chain seq x y z
N MET A 1 -17.55 39.15 -36.74
CA MET A 1 -17.55 37.89 -35.96
C MET A 1 -17.82 36.73 -36.92
N VAL A 2 -16.85 35.84 -37.12
CA VAL A 2 -17.03 34.65 -37.97
C VAL A 2 -17.99 33.69 -37.26
N ARG A 3 -19.03 33.25 -37.96
CA ARG A 3 -20.04 32.31 -37.43
C ARG A 3 -19.35 30.96 -37.18
N SER A 4 -19.43 30.43 -35.96
CA SER A 4 -18.83 29.13 -35.63
C SER A 4 -19.40 28.03 -36.55
N PRO A 5 -18.56 27.09 -37.02
CA PRO A 5 -19.01 25.99 -37.89
C PRO A 5 -20.10 25.15 -37.22
N LYS A 6 -21.11 24.75 -38.01
CA LYS A 6 -22.24 23.92 -37.54
C LYS A 6 -21.82 22.45 -37.63
N ILE A 7 -21.59 21.82 -36.48
CA ILE A 7 -21.25 20.40 -36.39
C ILE A 7 -22.51 19.59 -36.09
N THR A 8 -22.77 18.53 -36.86
CA THR A 8 -23.90 17.61 -36.67
C THR A 8 -23.41 16.17 -36.60
N ARG A 9 -23.99 15.36 -35.71
CA ARG A 9 -23.77 13.91 -35.64
C ARG A 9 -25.12 13.21 -35.61
N ASN A 10 -25.38 12.32 -36.57
CA ASN A 10 -26.66 11.63 -36.73
C ASN A 10 -27.85 12.59 -36.66
N GLU A 11 -27.82 13.67 -37.45
CA GLU A 11 -28.84 14.73 -37.50
C GLU A 11 -28.96 15.63 -36.25
N TYR A 12 -28.31 15.28 -35.14
CA TYR A 12 -28.26 16.11 -33.95
C TYR A 12 -27.19 17.21 -34.07
N LYS A 13 -27.60 18.46 -33.86
CA LYS A 13 -26.68 19.60 -33.78
C LYS A 13 -25.87 19.54 -32.49
N ILE A 14 -24.55 19.51 -32.61
CA ILE A 14 -23.63 19.59 -31.47
C ILE A 14 -23.42 21.07 -31.13
N ASN A 15 -23.87 21.46 -29.95
CA ASN A 15 -23.68 22.83 -29.46
C ASN A 15 -22.28 22.99 -28.86
N ARG A 16 -21.57 24.05 -29.26
CA ARG A 16 -20.33 24.46 -28.60
C ARG A 16 -20.68 25.05 -27.24
N VAL A 17 -20.18 24.42 -26.18
CA VAL A 17 -20.32 24.89 -24.80
C VAL A 17 -18.95 25.23 -24.24
N LYS A 18 -18.89 26.18 -23.29
CA LYS A 18 -17.63 26.55 -22.61
C LYS A 18 -17.15 25.49 -21.62
N SER A 19 -18.08 24.68 -21.13
CA SER A 19 -17.80 23.58 -20.22
C SER A 19 -18.93 22.56 -20.32
N PHE A 20 -18.60 21.29 -20.15
CA PHE A 20 -19.56 20.20 -20.08
C PHE A 20 -19.18 19.22 -18.97
N LYS A 21 -20.18 18.48 -18.46
CA LYS A 21 -19.98 17.47 -17.43
C LYS A 21 -19.89 16.09 -18.06
N TYR A 22 -18.84 15.34 -17.73
CA TYR A 22 -18.65 13.96 -18.15
C TYR A 22 -18.17 13.12 -16.95
N LEU A 23 -18.91 12.06 -16.61
CA LEU A 23 -18.63 11.17 -15.48
C LEU A 23 -18.34 11.91 -14.14
N GLY A 24 -19.00 13.06 -13.93
CA GLY A 24 -18.82 13.88 -12.73
C GLY A 24 -17.68 14.90 -12.80
N ILE A 25 -16.84 14.87 -13.84
CA ILE A 25 -15.80 15.86 -14.11
C ILE A 25 -16.36 16.95 -15.02
N HIS A 26 -15.94 18.20 -14.80
CA HIS A 26 -16.30 19.32 -15.67
C HIS A 26 -15.10 19.63 -16.55
N VAL A 27 -15.27 19.51 -17.86
CA VAL A 27 -14.21 19.75 -18.84
C VAL A 27 -14.50 21.09 -19.49
N ASP A 28 -13.66 22.09 -19.20
CA ASP A 28 -13.76 23.41 -19.82
C ASP A 28 -13.03 23.47 -21.17
N ASP A 29 -13.44 24.44 -22.01
CA ASP A 29 -12.94 24.64 -23.38
C ASP A 29 -11.44 24.97 -23.47
N ARG A 30 -10.80 25.29 -22.34
CA ARG A 30 -9.36 25.60 -22.23
C ARG A 30 -8.60 24.55 -21.42
N LEU A 31 -9.26 23.50 -20.92
CA LEU A 31 -8.68 22.49 -20.02
C LEU A 31 -7.89 23.08 -18.84
N ASN A 32 -8.36 24.20 -18.29
CA ASN A 32 -7.72 24.85 -17.13
C ASN A 32 -8.24 24.31 -15.79
N TRP A 33 -9.33 23.53 -15.82
CA TRP A 33 -9.97 22.83 -14.72
C TRP A 33 -10.50 23.73 -13.60
N LEU A 34 -10.51 25.05 -13.81
CA LEU A 34 -10.96 26.00 -12.78
C LEU A 34 -12.46 25.87 -12.52
N GLU A 35 -13.26 25.62 -13.56
CA GLU A 35 -14.69 25.37 -13.39
C GLU A 35 -14.94 24.09 -12.58
N HIS A 36 -14.19 23.03 -12.88
CA HIS A 36 -14.25 21.79 -12.11
C HIS A 36 -13.90 22.02 -10.64
N ILE A 37 -12.79 22.70 -10.36
CA ILE A 37 -12.33 22.99 -8.99
C ILE A 37 -13.37 23.81 -8.24
N ASN A 38 -13.98 24.83 -8.87
CA ASN A 38 -15.03 25.62 -8.25
C ASN A 38 -16.26 24.75 -7.93
N LYS A 39 -16.69 23.88 -8.85
CA LYS A 39 -17.82 22.96 -8.62
C LYS A 39 -17.54 21.94 -7.52
N GLN A 40 -16.31 21.45 -7.41
CA GLN A 40 -15.90 20.59 -6.30
C GLN A 40 -15.86 21.36 -4.97
N GLY A 41 -15.39 22.61 -4.99
CA GLY A 41 -15.42 23.50 -3.83
C GLY A 41 -16.84 23.76 -3.31
N GLU A 42 -17.79 24.04 -4.21
CA GLU A 42 -19.21 24.20 -3.86
C GLU A 42 -19.77 22.95 -3.16
N LYS A 43 -19.49 21.75 -3.70
CA LYS A 43 -19.91 20.48 -3.08
C LYS A 43 -19.27 20.26 -1.72
N ALA A 44 -17.97 20.53 -1.59
CA ALA A 44 -17.23 20.42 -0.34
C ALA A 44 -17.81 21.36 0.73
N ILE A 45 -18.08 22.62 0.40
CA ILE A 45 -18.69 23.57 1.32
C ILE A 45 -20.06 23.08 1.81
N LYS A 46 -20.92 22.58 0.91
CA LYS A 46 -22.23 22.03 1.29
C LYS A 46 -22.08 20.86 2.26
N MET A 47 -21.12 19.98 2.01
CA MET A 47 -20.87 18.84 2.90
C MET A 47 -20.32 19.27 4.26
N GLN A 48 -19.46 20.29 4.27
CA GLN A 48 -18.94 20.87 5.51
C GLN A 48 -20.03 21.51 6.35
N GLN A 49 -21.00 22.19 5.73
CA GLN A 49 -22.15 22.75 6.43
C GLN A 49 -22.98 21.66 7.11
N ASN A 50 -23.14 20.49 6.48
CA ASN A 50 -23.82 19.36 7.10
C ASN A 50 -23.02 18.80 8.31
N LEU A 51 -21.69 18.68 8.20
CA LEU A 51 -20.84 18.24 9.32
C LEU A 51 -20.88 19.21 10.51
N LYS A 52 -20.97 20.52 10.25
CA LYS A 52 -21.15 21.53 11.28
C LYS A 52 -22.46 21.41 12.07
N ARG A 53 -23.48 20.75 11.53
CA ARG A 53 -24.77 20.55 12.24
C ARG A 53 -24.68 19.48 13.33
N ILE A 54 -23.77 18.53 13.19
CA ILE A 54 -23.65 17.37 14.10
C ILE A 54 -22.49 17.50 15.09
N ALA A 55 -21.60 18.47 14.90
CA ALA A 55 -20.49 18.74 15.81
C ALA A 55 -19.97 20.17 15.70
N GLY A 56 -19.64 20.76 16.85
CA GLY A 56 -18.95 22.05 16.98
C GLY A 56 -17.54 21.89 17.55
N GLY A 57 -16.79 22.97 17.79
CA GLY A 57 -15.42 22.89 18.32
C GLY A 57 -15.30 22.03 19.59
N ASN A 58 -16.21 22.25 20.54
CA ASN A 58 -16.15 21.64 21.88
C ASN A 58 -17.30 20.65 22.18
N TRP A 59 -18.11 20.27 21.18
CA TRP A 59 -19.25 19.38 21.38
C TRP A 59 -19.54 18.51 20.14
N GLY A 60 -20.30 17.43 20.32
CA GLY A 60 -20.65 16.47 19.27
C GLY A 60 -19.62 15.35 19.11
N ILE A 61 -19.37 14.91 17.88
CA ILE A 61 -18.45 13.78 17.60
C ILE A 61 -16.98 14.12 17.89
N SER A 62 -16.20 13.11 18.32
CA SER A 62 -14.78 13.27 18.65
C SER A 62 -13.93 13.62 17.43
N GLN A 63 -12.74 14.20 17.67
CA GLN A 63 -11.81 14.59 16.62
C GLN A 63 -11.42 13.45 15.68
N ILE A 64 -11.22 12.23 16.21
CA ILE A 64 -10.89 11.03 15.43
C ILE A 64 -11.99 10.71 14.41
N HIS A 65 -13.25 10.81 14.82
CA HIS A 65 -14.39 10.58 13.93
C HIS A 65 -14.53 11.68 12.88
N ARG A 66 -14.28 12.95 13.23
CA ARG A 66 -14.26 14.06 12.26
C ARG A 66 -13.19 13.86 11.20
N TRP A 67 -11.99 13.49 11.63
CA TRP A 67 -10.87 13.19 10.75
C TRP A 67 -11.21 12.02 9.82
N THR A 68 -11.82 10.97 10.37
CA THR A 68 -12.26 9.81 9.59
C THR A 68 -13.27 10.19 8.51
N LEU A 69 -14.32 10.94 8.86
CA LEU A 69 -15.33 11.41 7.90
C LEU A 69 -14.72 12.30 6.82
N HIS A 70 -13.80 13.19 7.20
CA HIS A 70 -13.09 14.03 6.24
C HIS A 70 -12.28 13.19 5.24
N LYS A 71 -11.49 12.24 5.74
CA LYS A 71 -10.64 11.35 4.92
C LYS A 71 -11.46 10.42 4.03
N THR A 72 -12.54 9.84 4.54
CA THR A 72 -13.32 8.83 3.79
C THR A 72 -14.29 9.45 2.80
N VAL A 73 -14.81 10.65 3.07
CA VAL A 73 -15.87 11.23 2.25
C VAL A 73 -15.40 12.46 1.47
N ILE A 74 -14.86 13.47 2.16
CA ILE A 74 -14.50 14.75 1.53
C ILE A 74 -13.30 14.56 0.61
N GLU A 75 -12.24 13.93 1.11
CA GLU A 75 -11.05 13.70 0.29
C GLU A 75 -11.35 12.83 -0.92
N ARG A 76 -12.12 11.76 -0.75
CA ARG A 76 -12.51 10.87 -1.85
C ARG A 76 -13.38 11.59 -2.89
N MET A 77 -14.27 12.47 -2.45
CA MET A 77 -15.07 13.31 -3.35
C MET A 77 -14.21 14.29 -4.15
N LEU A 78 -13.25 14.97 -3.49
CA LEU A 78 -12.33 15.91 -4.14
C LEU A 78 -11.32 15.21 -5.07
N ALA A 79 -10.89 14.00 -4.71
CA ALA A 79 -9.97 13.18 -5.49
C ALA A 79 -10.62 12.49 -6.69
N HIS A 80 -11.94 12.53 -6.80
CA HIS A 80 -12.67 11.92 -7.92
C HIS A 80 -12.18 12.47 -9.25
N GLY A 81 -11.66 11.57 -10.09
CA GLY A 81 -11.15 11.93 -11.41
C GLY A 81 -9.85 12.74 -11.39
N SER A 82 -9.15 12.86 -10.25
CA SER A 82 -7.90 13.61 -10.14
C SER A 82 -6.85 13.18 -11.16
N SER A 83 -6.81 11.88 -11.53
CA SER A 83 -5.95 11.32 -12.58
C SER A 83 -6.07 11.99 -13.96
N ALA A 84 -7.18 12.68 -14.23
CA ALA A 84 -7.41 13.35 -15.50
C ALA A 84 -6.91 14.80 -15.52
N TRP A 85 -6.75 15.44 -14.34
CA TRP A 85 -6.60 16.89 -14.26
C TRP A 85 -5.61 17.40 -13.21
N CYS A 86 -5.09 16.56 -12.32
CA CYS A 86 -4.30 17.00 -11.17
C CYS A 86 -2.87 16.45 -11.11
N LEU A 87 -2.33 15.85 -12.17
CA LEU A 87 -0.92 15.42 -12.21
C LEU A 87 0.05 16.59 -11.97
N ASN A 88 -0.11 17.68 -12.74
CA ASN A 88 0.71 18.89 -12.69
C ASN A 88 -0.18 20.16 -12.57
N PRO A 89 -0.78 20.42 -11.40
CA PRO A 89 -1.70 21.53 -11.24
C PRO A 89 -0.95 22.86 -11.38
N THR A 90 -1.49 23.75 -12.21
CA THR A 90 -0.96 25.10 -12.40
C THR A 90 -1.04 25.92 -11.11
N PHE A 91 -0.26 27.01 -11.03
CA PHE A 91 -0.34 27.94 -9.89
C PHE A 91 -1.77 28.45 -9.62
N LYS A 92 -2.53 28.72 -10.69
CA LYS A 92 -3.94 29.16 -10.59
C LYS A 92 -4.83 28.09 -9.95
N MET A 93 -4.63 26.83 -10.32
CA MET A 93 -5.35 25.69 -9.71
C MET A 93 -4.98 25.53 -8.24
N LYS A 94 -3.69 25.55 -7.90
CA LYS A 94 -3.22 25.45 -6.50
C LYS A 94 -3.83 26.54 -5.63
N ARG A 95 -3.86 27.79 -6.12
CA ARG A 95 -4.48 28.92 -5.43
C ARG A 95 -5.99 28.74 -5.20
N LYS A 96 -6.71 28.12 -6.14
CA LYS A 96 -8.14 27.81 -6.01
C LYS A 96 -8.43 26.62 -5.09
N LEU A 97 -7.54 25.64 -5.04
CA LEU A 97 -7.67 24.46 -4.16
C LEU A 97 -7.39 24.79 -2.69
N SER A 98 -6.41 25.66 -2.41
CA SER A 98 -6.01 26.04 -1.05
C SER A 98 -7.18 26.40 -0.10
N PRO A 99 -8.11 27.31 -0.47
CA PRO A 99 -9.19 27.70 0.43
C PRO A 99 -10.24 26.61 0.67
N ILE A 100 -10.38 25.61 -0.21
CA ILE A 100 -11.42 24.57 -0.10
C ILE A 100 -11.24 23.75 1.18
N ARG A 101 -9.99 23.51 1.58
CA ARG A 101 -9.68 22.62 2.72
C ARG A 101 -9.75 23.33 4.08
N ARG A 102 -9.51 24.64 4.13
CA ARG A 102 -9.43 25.41 5.40
C ARG A 102 -10.64 25.22 6.32
N PRO A 103 -11.90 25.31 5.85
CA PRO A 103 -13.06 25.14 6.72
C PRO A 103 -13.13 23.77 7.40
N PHE A 104 -12.60 22.72 6.78
CA PHE A 104 -12.54 21.38 7.33
C PHE A 104 -11.48 21.27 8.42
N LEU A 105 -10.29 21.81 8.16
CA LEU A 105 -9.19 21.79 9.12
C LEU A 105 -9.59 22.46 10.43
N LEU A 106 -10.25 23.62 10.35
CA LEU A 106 -10.77 24.34 11.53
C LEU A 106 -11.82 23.53 12.30
N HIS A 107 -12.67 22.77 11.60
CA HIS A 107 -13.71 21.97 12.24
C HIS A 107 -13.16 20.69 12.89
N ILE A 108 -12.15 20.07 12.27
CA ILE A 108 -11.46 18.92 12.83
C ILE A 108 -10.64 19.33 14.06
N SER A 109 -9.92 20.46 13.99
CA SER A 109 -9.07 20.90 15.09
C SER A 109 -9.84 21.59 16.22
N GLY A 110 -10.98 22.23 15.91
CA GLY A 110 -11.65 23.13 16.85
C GLY A 110 -10.90 24.45 17.09
N ALA A 111 -9.85 24.75 16.32
CA ALA A 111 -9.03 25.93 16.50
C ALA A 111 -9.75 27.23 16.07
N TYR A 112 -9.22 28.37 16.55
CA TYR A 112 -9.72 29.70 16.21
C TYR A 112 -9.71 29.98 14.70
N LEU A 113 -10.67 30.79 14.24
CA LEU A 113 -10.77 31.18 12.82
C LEU A 113 -9.54 31.95 12.30
N THR A 114 -8.74 32.53 13.20
CA THR A 114 -7.49 33.24 12.90
C THR A 114 -6.29 32.31 12.76
N THR A 115 -6.38 31.04 13.15
CA THR A 115 -5.26 30.10 13.10
C THR A 115 -4.78 29.93 11.65
N PRO A 116 -3.47 30.06 11.37
CA PRO A 116 -2.91 29.87 10.03
C PRO A 116 -3.19 28.48 9.46
N THR A 117 -3.54 28.38 8.17
CA THR A 117 -3.84 27.09 7.52
C THR A 117 -2.65 26.11 7.59
N ALA A 118 -1.43 26.63 7.45
CA ALA A 118 -0.21 25.83 7.54
C ALA A 118 -0.05 25.19 8.94
N ALA A 119 -0.32 25.95 10.01
CA ALA A 119 -0.28 25.43 11.37
C ALA A 119 -1.32 24.31 11.58
N LEU A 120 -2.54 24.49 11.06
CA LEU A 120 -3.58 23.45 11.11
C LEU A 120 -3.17 22.17 10.37
N GLN A 121 -2.51 22.31 9.22
CA GLN A 121 -1.99 21.19 8.44
C GLN A 121 -0.94 20.41 9.22
N THR A 122 0.01 21.11 9.84
CA THR A 122 1.06 20.49 10.66
C THR A 122 0.48 19.78 11.88
N ILE A 123 -0.38 20.45 12.66
CA ILE A 123 -0.97 19.86 13.89
C ILE A 123 -1.82 18.62 13.57
N LEU A 124 -2.55 18.62 12.45
CA LEU A 124 -3.42 17.51 12.06
C LEU A 124 -2.70 16.43 11.24
N GLY A 125 -1.42 16.61 10.89
CA GLY A 125 -0.69 15.69 10.01
C GLY A 125 -1.32 15.60 8.60
N ILE A 126 -1.85 16.72 8.10
CA ILE A 126 -2.61 16.79 6.86
C ILE A 126 -1.86 17.61 5.81
N PRO A 127 -1.53 17.05 4.63
CA PRO A 127 -0.85 17.80 3.58
C PRO A 127 -1.80 18.82 2.88
N PRO A 128 -1.23 19.80 2.15
CA PRO A 128 -1.97 20.67 1.24
C PRO A 128 -2.82 19.89 0.24
N LEU A 129 -4.03 20.40 -0.05
CA LEU A 129 -5.00 19.70 -0.90
C LEU A 129 -4.44 19.36 -2.29
N ASN A 130 -3.70 20.28 -2.91
CA ASN A 130 -3.08 20.04 -4.20
C ASN A 130 -2.07 18.89 -4.16
N MET A 131 -1.30 18.75 -3.08
CA MET A 131 -0.35 17.64 -2.93
C MET A 131 -1.08 16.30 -2.74
N GLN A 132 -2.16 16.31 -1.96
CA GLN A 132 -3.02 15.13 -1.78
C GLN A 132 -3.62 14.67 -3.12
N LEU A 133 -4.15 15.60 -3.92
CA LEU A 133 -4.74 15.28 -5.23
C LEU A 133 -3.69 14.80 -6.24
N GLN A 134 -2.48 15.39 -6.22
CA GLN A 134 -1.35 14.89 -7.00
C GLN A 134 -0.96 13.47 -6.57
N PHE A 135 -0.96 13.18 -5.28
CA PHE A 135 -0.69 11.83 -4.78
C PHE A 135 -1.74 10.83 -5.28
N GLU A 136 -3.04 11.16 -5.16
CA GLU A 136 -4.13 10.29 -5.63
C GLU A 136 -4.14 10.09 -7.15
N ASP A 137 -3.77 11.12 -7.92
CA ASP A 137 -3.56 11.06 -9.36
C ASP A 137 -2.44 10.07 -9.72
N ARG A 138 -1.27 10.20 -9.09
CA ARG A 138 -0.11 9.31 -9.32
C ARG A 138 -0.43 7.88 -8.89
N PHE A 139 -1.04 7.72 -7.71
CA PHE A 139 -1.46 6.43 -7.20
C PHE A 139 -2.44 5.74 -8.15
N THR A 140 -3.45 6.48 -8.63
CA THR A 140 -4.43 5.94 -9.60
C THR A 140 -3.76 5.58 -10.93
N SER A 141 -2.88 6.44 -11.44
CA SER A 141 -2.18 6.22 -12.70
C SER A 141 -1.32 4.96 -12.68
N ILE A 142 -0.53 4.78 -11.61
CA ILE A 142 0.36 3.63 -11.43
C ILE A 142 -0.41 2.36 -11.10
N PHE A 143 -1.21 2.37 -10.01
CA PHE A 143 -1.79 1.14 -9.47
C PHE A 143 -3.04 0.66 -10.20
N ARG A 144 -3.86 1.59 -10.74
CA ARG A 144 -5.15 1.25 -11.37
C ARG A 144 -5.08 1.28 -12.89
N LEU A 145 -4.55 2.36 -13.45
CA LEU A 145 -4.53 2.55 -14.92
C LEU A 145 -3.33 1.89 -15.59
N ARG A 146 -2.29 1.55 -14.80
CA ARG A 146 -1.02 1.00 -15.29
C ARG A 146 -0.35 1.89 -16.36
N ILE A 147 -0.49 3.20 -16.20
CA ILE A 147 0.08 4.20 -17.10
C ILE A 147 1.42 4.67 -16.53
N PRO A 148 2.51 4.63 -17.32
CA PRO A 148 3.80 5.17 -16.88
C PRO A 148 3.70 6.67 -16.68
N LEU A 149 4.26 7.16 -15.58
CA LEU A 149 4.41 8.59 -15.37
C LEU A 149 5.65 9.10 -16.12
N PRO A 150 5.69 10.40 -16.47
CA PRO A 150 6.89 11.01 -17.03
C PRO A 150 8.11 10.81 -16.12
N PRO A 151 9.31 10.51 -16.66
CA PRO A 151 10.51 10.20 -15.86
C PRO A 151 10.90 11.29 -14.85
N PHE A 152 10.65 12.56 -15.18
CA PHE A 152 10.94 13.67 -14.27
C PHE A 152 10.06 13.71 -13.00
N ILE A 153 8.97 12.94 -12.97
CA ILE A 153 8.08 12.85 -11.79
C ILE A 153 8.54 11.75 -10.86
N THR A 154 8.92 10.59 -11.42
CA THR A 154 9.38 9.41 -10.70
C THR A 154 9.95 8.40 -11.69
N ASP A 155 10.99 7.67 -11.26
CA ASP A 155 11.54 6.53 -12.00
C ASP A 155 10.71 5.24 -11.82
N THR A 156 9.69 5.27 -10.96
CA THR A 156 8.82 4.12 -10.69
C THR A 156 7.92 3.81 -11.89
N LYS A 157 8.10 2.63 -12.46
CA LYS A 157 7.28 2.07 -13.53
C LYS A 157 6.04 1.39 -12.96
N PRO A 158 4.96 1.24 -13.75
CA PRO A 158 3.73 0.58 -13.30
C PRO A 158 3.88 -0.88 -12.83
N HIS A 159 4.98 -1.55 -13.13
CA HIS A 159 5.26 -2.93 -12.70
C HIS A 159 6.13 -3.02 -11.44
N ASP A 160 6.74 -1.92 -10.99
CA ASP A 160 7.63 -1.95 -9.83
C ASP A 160 6.86 -2.14 -8.51
N PRO A 161 5.70 -1.48 -8.28
CA PRO A 161 4.97 -1.66 -7.04
C PRO A 161 4.24 -2.99 -6.98
N GLU A 162 4.39 -3.66 -5.84
CA GLU A 162 3.68 -4.88 -5.51
C GLU A 162 2.15 -4.66 -5.52
N MET A 163 1.42 -5.57 -6.16
CA MET A 163 -0.04 -5.55 -6.19
C MET A 163 -0.62 -6.28 -4.99
N LYS A 164 -1.75 -5.78 -4.49
CA LYS A 164 -2.51 -6.50 -3.48
C LYS A 164 -3.45 -7.50 -4.15
N GLU A 165 -3.31 -8.74 -3.72
CA GLU A 165 -4.20 -9.82 -4.08
C GLU A 165 -5.54 -9.70 -3.35
N THR A 166 -6.62 -10.10 -4.05
CA THR A 166 -7.99 -10.09 -3.51
C THR A 166 -8.59 -11.49 -3.52
N GLY A 167 -9.69 -11.70 -2.78
CA GLY A 167 -10.35 -13.00 -2.68
C GLY A 167 -9.55 -14.06 -1.92
N TRP A 168 -9.96 -15.32 -2.07
CA TRP A 168 -9.29 -16.49 -1.49
C TRP A 168 -8.35 -17.12 -2.50
N SER A 169 -7.16 -17.54 -2.06
CA SER A 169 -6.19 -18.22 -2.94
C SER A 169 -6.40 -19.73 -3.07
N THR A 170 -7.16 -20.31 -2.13
CA THR A 170 -7.51 -21.73 -2.00
C THR A 170 -8.92 -21.87 -1.41
N HIS A 171 -9.48 -23.08 -1.41
CA HIS A 171 -10.79 -23.32 -0.80
C HIS A 171 -10.73 -23.06 0.73
N PRO A 172 -11.74 -22.46 1.37
CA PRO A 172 -11.69 -22.15 2.81
C PRO A 172 -11.49 -23.34 3.75
N SER A 173 -11.77 -24.56 3.29
CA SER A 173 -11.52 -25.79 4.06
C SER A 173 -10.06 -26.26 3.98
N GLU A 174 -9.27 -25.75 3.04
CA GLU A 174 -7.85 -26.08 2.92
C GLU A 174 -7.03 -25.24 3.89
N HIS A 175 -6.37 -25.93 4.82
CA HIS A 175 -5.54 -25.31 5.85
C HIS A 175 -4.26 -26.12 6.03
N LEU A 176 -3.20 -25.45 6.47
CA LEU A 176 -1.95 -26.11 6.84
C LEU A 176 -2.20 -27.08 7.99
N LYS A 177 -1.38 -28.13 8.10
CA LYS A 177 -1.52 -29.08 9.22
C LYS A 177 -1.24 -28.36 10.56
N PRO A 178 -1.92 -28.73 11.66
CA PRO A 178 -1.79 -28.03 12.95
C PRO A 178 -0.35 -27.85 13.45
N ASN A 179 0.54 -28.82 13.18
CA ASN A 179 1.93 -28.82 13.66
C ASN A 179 2.94 -28.34 12.59
N GLN A 180 2.46 -27.75 11.50
CA GLN A 180 3.29 -27.28 10.41
C GLN A 180 3.82 -25.86 10.65
N ILE A 181 3.08 -25.05 11.40
CA ILE A 181 3.48 -23.70 11.81
C ILE A 181 3.61 -23.69 13.33
N SER A 182 4.70 -23.14 13.84
CA SER A 182 4.88 -22.88 15.28
C SER A 182 5.26 -21.42 15.52
N PHE A 183 4.66 -20.82 16.55
CA PHE A 183 5.02 -19.50 17.06
C PHE A 183 5.79 -19.56 18.38
N GLU A 184 5.99 -20.77 18.90
CA GLU A 184 6.88 -21.03 20.04
C GLU A 184 8.33 -20.99 19.58
N ASP A 185 9.22 -20.55 20.47
CA ASP A 185 10.64 -20.41 20.15
C ASP A 185 11.25 -21.77 19.78
N GLY A 186 11.73 -21.86 18.55
CA GLY A 186 12.10 -23.12 17.89
C GLY A 186 13.41 -23.75 18.35
N GLU A 187 14.15 -23.11 19.27
CA GLU A 187 15.53 -23.48 19.68
C GLU A 187 15.65 -24.90 20.24
N ALA A 188 14.63 -25.38 20.98
CA ALA A 188 14.69 -26.66 21.69
C ALA A 188 14.86 -27.91 20.79
N TYR A 189 14.84 -27.76 19.46
CA TYR A 189 14.82 -28.87 18.49
C TYR A 189 15.87 -28.79 17.36
N ILE A 190 16.83 -27.87 17.42
CA ILE A 190 17.87 -27.76 16.37
C ILE A 190 18.74 -29.04 16.31
N ALA A 191 18.86 -29.78 17.43
CA ALA A 191 19.77 -30.92 17.62
C ALA A 191 19.32 -32.28 17.03
N ARG A 192 18.24 -32.37 16.22
CA ARG A 192 17.89 -33.64 15.57
C ARG A 192 18.67 -33.82 14.27
N LYS A 193 19.59 -34.80 14.25
CA LYS A 193 20.43 -35.14 13.08
C LYS A 193 19.64 -35.42 11.79
N ASP A 194 18.40 -35.91 11.91
CA ASP A 194 17.57 -36.26 10.75
C ASP A 194 16.71 -35.10 10.18
N ILE A 195 16.90 -33.87 10.67
CA ILE A 195 16.16 -32.68 10.22
C ILE A 195 17.10 -31.72 9.50
N ILE A 196 16.67 -31.27 8.32
CA ILE A 196 17.33 -30.18 7.60
C ILE A 196 16.82 -28.87 8.18
N ASN A 197 17.69 -28.15 8.89
CA ASN A 197 17.38 -26.83 9.44
C ASN A 197 17.71 -25.76 8.42
N ILE A 198 16.77 -24.88 8.15
CA ILE A 198 16.93 -23.74 7.26
C ILE A 198 16.65 -22.48 8.08
N PHE A 199 17.53 -21.50 8.04
CA PHE A 199 17.37 -20.24 8.77
C PHE A 199 17.26 -19.11 7.76
N THR A 200 16.31 -18.22 7.94
CA THR A 200 16.07 -17.07 7.06
C THR A 200 16.26 -15.79 7.83
N ASP A 201 16.82 -14.77 7.19
CA ASP A 201 16.94 -13.43 7.76
C ASP A 201 16.89 -12.37 6.66
N SER A 202 16.71 -11.12 7.06
CA SER A 202 16.81 -9.97 6.19
C SER A 202 17.43 -8.76 6.88
N SER A 203 18.11 -7.94 6.07
CA SER A 203 18.75 -6.73 6.53
C SER A 203 18.23 -5.52 5.79
N LYS A 204 18.16 -4.38 6.50
CA LYS A 204 17.93 -3.08 5.89
C LYS A 204 18.87 -2.04 6.49
N THR A 205 19.66 -1.41 5.62
CA THR A 205 20.56 -0.31 5.95
C THR A 205 20.22 0.91 5.11
N GLU A 206 20.93 2.02 5.32
CA GLU A 206 20.85 3.18 4.43
C GLU A 206 21.34 2.87 2.99
N HIS A 207 22.13 1.80 2.81
CA HIS A 207 22.76 1.43 1.54
C HIS A 207 22.07 0.28 0.81
N GLY A 208 20.93 -0.17 1.34
CA GLY A 208 20.05 -1.11 0.67
C GLY A 208 19.43 -2.14 1.58
N VAL A 209 18.77 -3.10 0.92
CA VAL A 209 17.98 -4.15 1.55
C VAL A 209 18.50 -5.50 1.07
N GLY A 210 18.68 -6.45 1.98
CA GLY A 210 19.15 -7.80 1.70
C GLY A 210 18.22 -8.85 2.31
N ALA A 211 18.22 -10.04 1.72
CA ALA A 211 17.62 -11.22 2.31
C ALA A 211 18.58 -12.40 2.16
N ALA A 212 18.56 -13.33 3.09
CA ALA A 212 19.37 -14.52 3.05
C ALA A 212 18.67 -15.73 3.66
N PHE A 213 19.11 -16.92 3.27
CA PHE A 213 18.87 -18.12 4.05
C PHE A 213 20.09 -19.03 4.04
N CYS A 214 20.28 -19.79 5.11
CA CYS A 214 21.36 -20.77 5.23
C CYS A 214 20.81 -22.12 5.71
N ILE A 215 21.55 -23.20 5.41
CA ILE A 215 21.14 -24.57 5.67
C ILE A 215 22.14 -25.26 6.56
N LEU A 216 21.65 -25.79 7.67
CA LEU A 216 22.38 -26.62 8.62
C LEU A 216 21.83 -28.05 8.58
N THR A 217 22.69 -29.01 8.22
CA THR A 217 22.35 -30.45 8.20
C THR A 217 23.46 -31.21 8.89
N ASN A 218 23.14 -32.05 9.89
CA ASN A 218 24.13 -32.79 10.66
C ASN A 218 25.28 -31.91 11.20
N ASP A 219 24.95 -30.73 11.73
CA ASP A 219 25.91 -29.73 12.23
C ASP A 219 26.90 -29.18 11.18
N ILE A 220 26.62 -29.41 9.89
CA ILE A 220 27.41 -28.93 8.75
C ILE A 220 26.58 -27.91 7.97
N TRP A 221 27.20 -26.78 7.66
CA TRP A 221 26.64 -25.76 6.75
C TRP A 221 26.67 -26.27 5.32
N ALA A 222 25.52 -26.65 4.80
CA ALA A 222 25.42 -27.32 3.50
C ALA A 222 25.27 -26.33 2.34
N TYR A 223 24.57 -25.20 2.56
CA TYR A 223 24.24 -24.24 1.52
C TYR A 223 23.87 -22.87 2.11
N GLN A 224 24.06 -21.82 1.32
CA GLN A 224 23.60 -20.47 1.61
C GLN A 224 23.10 -19.79 0.33
N TRP A 225 22.10 -18.94 0.49
CA TRP A 225 21.56 -18.07 -0.54
C TRP A 225 21.43 -16.66 0.01
N SER A 226 21.69 -15.66 -0.83
CA SER A 226 21.43 -14.26 -0.50
C SER A 226 21.10 -13.46 -1.75
N ALA A 227 20.34 -12.38 -1.56
CA ALA A 227 19.98 -11.45 -2.62
C ALA A 227 19.93 -10.00 -2.11
N LYS A 228 20.32 -9.06 -2.99
CA LYS A 228 20.16 -7.61 -2.78
C LYS A 228 18.91 -7.13 -3.49
N PHE A 229 18.10 -6.34 -2.79
CA PHE A 229 16.86 -5.72 -3.28
C PHE A 229 17.06 -4.23 -3.55
N ASN A 230 16.02 -3.59 -4.10
CA ASN A 230 15.99 -2.14 -4.25
C ASN A 230 15.93 -1.47 -2.87
N ASP A 231 16.59 -0.33 -2.70
CA ASP A 231 16.66 0.40 -1.43
C ASP A 231 15.28 0.83 -0.90
N SER A 232 14.29 0.94 -1.80
CA SER A 232 12.89 1.23 -1.46
C SER A 232 12.12 0.04 -0.89
N ASN A 233 12.62 -1.20 -1.02
CA ASN A 233 11.99 -2.38 -0.44
C ASN A 233 11.96 -2.31 1.10
N THR A 234 11.01 -3.01 1.71
CA THR A 234 10.88 -3.08 3.17
C THR A 234 11.55 -4.33 3.72
N VAL A 235 11.92 -4.31 5.01
CA VAL A 235 12.38 -5.50 5.75
C VAL A 235 11.37 -6.64 5.58
N PHE A 236 10.08 -6.35 5.75
CA PHE A 236 9.03 -7.35 5.57
C PHE A 236 9.03 -8.02 4.18
N GLN A 237 9.29 -7.27 3.10
CA GLN A 237 9.38 -7.85 1.76
C GLN A 237 10.61 -8.74 1.60
N ALA A 238 11.74 -8.34 2.19
CA ALA A 238 12.98 -9.11 2.18
C ALA A 238 12.82 -10.42 2.99
N GLU A 239 12.30 -10.34 4.22
CA GLU A 239 11.92 -11.49 5.05
C GLU A 239 11.02 -12.48 4.32
N LEU A 240 9.95 -11.98 3.72
CA LEU A 240 8.99 -12.82 3.04
C LEU A 240 9.61 -13.48 1.80
N THR A 241 10.55 -12.80 1.14
CA THR A 241 11.31 -13.38 0.02
C THR A 241 12.32 -14.43 0.50
N ALA A 242 13.03 -14.19 1.61
CA ALA A 242 13.91 -15.18 2.23
C ALA A 242 13.14 -16.48 2.53
N LEU A 243 11.97 -16.34 3.17
CA LEU A 243 11.08 -17.45 3.47
C LEU A 243 10.55 -18.13 2.20
N HIS A 244 10.20 -17.37 1.16
CA HIS A 244 9.76 -17.93 -0.11
C HIS A 244 10.84 -18.81 -0.76
N GLU A 245 12.07 -18.32 -0.85
CA GLU A 245 13.17 -19.07 -1.44
C GLU A 245 13.55 -20.29 -0.57
N ALA A 246 13.52 -20.16 0.75
CA ALA A 246 13.72 -21.28 1.68
C ALA A 246 12.66 -22.38 1.52
N VAL A 247 11.39 -21.99 1.36
CA VAL A 247 10.27 -22.93 1.14
C VAL A 247 10.34 -23.59 -0.23
N ILE A 248 10.70 -22.84 -1.28
CA ILE A 248 10.98 -23.39 -2.61
C ILE A 248 12.11 -24.41 -2.52
N PHE A 249 13.24 -24.05 -1.92
CA PHE A 249 14.37 -24.96 -1.75
C PHE A 249 13.94 -26.23 -1.02
N ALA A 250 13.25 -26.08 0.12
CA ALA A 250 12.79 -27.21 0.91
C ALA A 250 11.84 -28.14 0.15
N SER A 251 11.00 -27.58 -0.73
CA SER A 251 10.07 -28.36 -1.56
C SER A 251 10.75 -29.28 -2.59
N HIS A 252 11.96 -28.90 -3.05
CA HIS A 252 12.75 -29.70 -3.99
C HIS A 252 13.61 -30.78 -3.30
N LEU A 253 13.70 -30.78 -1.97
CA LEU A 253 14.40 -31.84 -1.24
C LEU A 253 13.66 -33.18 -1.35
N PRO A 254 14.37 -34.33 -1.29
CA PRO A 254 13.76 -35.65 -1.31
C PRO A 254 12.66 -35.82 -0.26
N ASN A 255 11.58 -36.55 -0.61
CA ASN A 255 10.37 -36.68 0.23
C ASN A 255 10.59 -37.32 1.61
N HIS A 256 11.69 -38.05 1.81
CA HIS A 256 12.04 -38.62 3.11
C HIS A 256 12.66 -37.60 4.08
N ASN A 257 13.06 -36.42 3.60
CA ASN A 257 13.65 -35.38 4.44
C ASN A 257 12.58 -34.47 5.06
N THR A 258 12.64 -34.34 6.38
CA THR A 258 11.87 -33.32 7.10
C THR A 258 12.69 -32.04 7.15
N SER A 259 12.07 -30.92 6.74
CA SER A 259 12.71 -29.60 6.76
C SER A 259 12.05 -28.73 7.81
N LYS A 260 12.86 -28.04 8.62
CA LYS A 260 12.39 -27.04 9.58
C LYS A 260 13.00 -25.69 9.20
N ILE A 261 12.14 -24.75 8.84
CA ILE A 261 12.51 -23.38 8.50
C ILE A 261 12.29 -22.51 9.73
N HIS A 262 13.33 -21.80 10.14
CA HIS A 262 13.35 -20.91 11.28
C HIS A 262 13.33 -19.48 10.77
N VAL A 263 12.36 -18.70 11.24
CA VAL A 263 12.10 -17.32 10.81
C VAL A 263 11.94 -16.47 12.06
N ASP A 264 12.60 -15.31 12.13
CA ASP A 264 12.48 -14.43 13.27
C ASP A 264 11.39 -13.34 13.12
N ASN A 265 10.90 -13.12 11.89
CA ASN A 265 9.75 -12.27 11.64
C ASN A 265 8.40 -13.01 11.72
N ARG A 266 7.71 -12.85 12.86
CA ARG A 266 6.34 -13.38 13.06
C ARG A 266 5.34 -12.92 12.01
N ALA A 267 5.45 -11.68 11.51
CA ALA A 267 4.51 -11.16 10.51
C ALA A 267 4.61 -11.94 9.19
N SER A 268 5.82 -12.37 8.80
CA SER A 268 6.05 -13.19 7.61
C SER A 268 5.39 -14.57 7.74
N ILE A 269 5.51 -15.19 8.91
CA ILE A 269 4.83 -16.46 9.21
C ILE A 269 3.30 -16.28 9.18
N MET A 270 2.77 -15.24 9.85
CA MET A 270 1.32 -14.96 9.88
C MET A 270 0.74 -14.67 8.51
N ALA A 271 1.48 -13.93 7.66
CA ALA A 271 1.06 -13.67 6.29
C ALA A 271 1.04 -14.96 5.46
N SER A 272 2.07 -15.80 5.61
CA SER A 272 2.27 -17.03 4.84
C SER A 272 1.38 -18.20 5.29
N SER A 273 0.86 -18.18 6.51
CA SER A 273 -0.10 -19.17 7.02
C SER A 273 -1.55 -18.80 6.71
N ASN A 274 -1.80 -17.62 6.16
CA ASN A 274 -3.14 -17.12 5.86
C ASN A 274 -3.45 -17.23 4.35
N SER A 275 -4.35 -18.14 3.98
CA SER A 275 -4.82 -18.33 2.59
C SER A 275 -5.52 -17.10 1.98
N LYS A 276 -5.92 -16.14 2.80
CA LYS A 276 -6.54 -14.85 2.43
C LYS A 276 -5.56 -13.67 2.54
N SER A 277 -4.26 -13.91 2.68
CA SER A 277 -3.26 -12.84 2.66
C SER A 277 -3.44 -11.96 1.43
N THR A 278 -3.20 -10.65 1.56
CA THR A 278 -3.24 -9.72 0.40
C THR A 278 -1.91 -9.66 -0.33
N ASN A 279 -0.88 -10.35 0.17
CA ASN A 279 0.44 -10.41 -0.43
C ASN A 279 0.55 -11.65 -1.34
N GLU A 280 1.06 -11.47 -2.56
CA GLU A 280 1.18 -12.55 -3.57
C GLU A 280 2.22 -13.60 -3.17
N ILE A 281 3.38 -13.18 -2.68
CA ILE A 281 4.46 -14.07 -2.23
C ILE A 281 3.98 -14.93 -1.06
N ALA A 282 3.29 -14.32 -0.08
CA ALA A 282 2.69 -15.05 1.03
C ALA A 282 1.71 -16.14 0.57
N ARG A 283 0.90 -15.88 -0.47
CA ARG A 283 0.00 -16.88 -1.06
C ARG A 283 0.77 -18.01 -1.75
N LYS A 284 1.89 -17.70 -2.42
CA LYS A 284 2.77 -18.72 -3.02
C LYS A 284 3.36 -19.62 -1.93
N ILE A 285 3.88 -19.02 -0.85
CA ILE A 285 4.38 -19.76 0.31
C ILE A 285 3.27 -20.68 0.87
N PHE A 286 2.08 -20.15 1.11
CA PHE A 286 0.95 -20.92 1.62
C PHE A 286 0.66 -22.16 0.76
N LYS A 287 0.61 -22.00 -0.57
CA LYS A 287 0.34 -23.11 -1.51
C LYS A 287 1.44 -24.17 -1.50
N ILE A 288 2.70 -23.76 -1.43
CA ILE A 288 3.83 -24.70 -1.37
C ILE A 288 3.78 -25.47 -0.04
N LEU A 289 3.55 -24.78 1.09
CA LEU A 289 3.41 -25.42 2.39
C LEU A 289 2.24 -26.39 2.43
N LEU A 290 1.08 -26.01 1.88
CA LEU A 290 -0.10 -26.86 1.79
C LEU A 290 0.18 -28.17 1.04
N SER A 291 0.95 -28.09 -0.05
CA SER A 291 1.34 -29.24 -0.88
C SER A 291 2.48 -30.06 -0.26
N ASN A 292 3.19 -29.53 0.74
CA ASN A 292 4.36 -30.15 1.36
C ASN A 292 4.26 -30.19 2.89
N PRO A 293 3.44 -31.08 3.47
CA PRO A 293 3.24 -31.14 4.93
C PRO A 293 4.49 -31.51 5.76
N ARG A 294 5.58 -31.93 5.10
CA ARG A 294 6.88 -32.23 5.70
C ARG A 294 7.72 -30.98 6.01
N ILE A 295 7.40 -29.84 5.38
CA ILE A 295 8.07 -28.56 5.61
C ILE A 295 7.38 -27.89 6.78
N LYS A 296 8.12 -27.73 7.89
CA LYS A 296 7.66 -27.01 9.08
C LYS A 296 8.28 -25.62 9.12
N VAL A 297 7.52 -24.63 9.55
CA VAL A 297 8.01 -23.26 9.77
C VAL A 297 7.84 -22.94 11.24
N SER A 298 8.88 -22.47 11.90
CA SER A 298 8.85 -22.06 13.30
C SER A 298 9.43 -20.69 13.49
N TRP A 299 8.83 -19.94 14.40
CA TRP A 299 9.40 -18.70 14.87
C TRP A 299 10.63 -18.97 15.74
N VAL A 300 11.68 -18.16 15.58
CA VAL A 300 12.83 -18.10 16.48
C VAL A 300 13.03 -16.67 16.94
N LYS A 301 13.62 -16.50 18.13
CA LYS A 301 13.90 -15.16 18.63
C LYS A 301 15.14 -14.56 17.96
N ALA A 302 15.00 -13.36 17.39
CA ALA A 302 16.12 -12.58 16.86
C ALA A 302 17.13 -12.22 17.96
N HIS A 303 18.42 -12.18 17.59
CA HIS A 303 19.56 -11.80 18.45
C HIS A 303 19.59 -12.52 19.82
N ALA A 304 19.26 -13.81 19.83
CA ALA A 304 19.19 -14.63 21.04
C ALA A 304 20.37 -15.62 21.21
N GLY A 305 21.42 -15.56 20.39
CA GLY A 305 22.50 -16.56 20.40
C GLY A 305 22.26 -17.74 19.46
N ASN A 306 21.26 -17.66 18.57
CA ASN A 306 20.92 -18.75 17.67
C ASN A 306 21.91 -18.77 16.50
N ILE A 307 22.81 -19.76 16.49
CA ILE A 307 23.87 -19.90 15.47
C ILE A 307 23.33 -19.92 14.03
N GLY A 308 22.10 -20.41 13.84
CA GLY A 308 21.37 -20.38 12.58
C GLY A 308 20.95 -18.99 12.15
N ASN A 309 20.25 -18.30 13.04
CA ASN A 309 19.77 -16.94 12.79
C ASN A 309 20.95 -15.98 12.60
N GLU A 310 21.94 -16.02 13.49
CA GLU A 310 23.14 -15.16 13.42
C GLU A 310 24.01 -15.42 12.19
N ARG A 311 23.88 -16.59 11.57
CA ARG A 311 24.56 -16.90 10.31
C ARG A 311 23.81 -16.36 9.10
N ALA A 312 22.49 -16.21 9.22
CA ALA A 312 21.64 -15.66 8.16
C ALA A 312 21.60 -14.12 8.19
N ASP A 313 21.66 -13.50 9.39
CA ASP A 313 21.89 -12.06 9.65
C ASP A 313 23.23 -11.57 9.03
#